data_AF-A0A1F4UT40-F1
#
_entry.id   AF-A0A1F4UT40-F1
#
_cell.length_a   1.000
_cell.length_b   1.000
_cell.length_c   1.000
_cell.angle_alpha   90.00
_cell.angle_beta   90.00
_cell.angle_gamma   90.00
#
_symmetry.space_group_name_H-M   'P 1'
#
loop_
_entity.id
_entity.type
_entity.pdbx_description
1 polymer ?
#
loop_
_entity_poly.entity_id
_entity_poly.type
_entity_poly.pdbx_seq_one_letter_code
_entity_poly.pdbx_strand_id
1 'polypeptide(L)'
;MIHIQNSRKFLPILILSFLLLLAGKIGVLALSVQEDRLQVREEMRDNRCEILNNRIDARIQLFEQNKEFHKNIYEALVGKVRNLIDWLNKKDLVAEKLQLDLIILNDMITKTWEDYSSFISLIMDTKNYTCGESQGQFRDKLLNALEQLKVYKTDLQDIRVFYKNTVKEDMKDLRDQYNKLKQE
;
A
#
# COMPACT_ATOMS: atom_id res chain seq x y z
N MET A 1 6.70 -104.62 -9.33
CA MET A 1 5.62 -104.39 -10.31
C MET A 1 4.97 -103.05 -9.98
N ILE A 2 5.02 -102.13 -10.95
CA ILE A 2 4.30 -100.85 -11.09
C ILE A 2 4.81 -99.62 -10.29
N HIS A 3 5.59 -98.85 -11.06
CA HIS A 3 5.81 -97.39 -11.10
C HIS A 3 4.57 -96.52 -10.79
N ILE A 4 4.76 -95.31 -10.23
CA ILE A 4 4.15 -94.05 -10.71
C ILE A 4 4.95 -92.85 -10.18
N GLN A 5 5.18 -91.90 -11.09
CA GLN A 5 6.12 -90.79 -11.03
C GLN A 5 5.56 -89.50 -10.38
N ASN A 6 6.47 -88.75 -9.76
CA ASN A 6 6.79 -87.34 -10.02
C ASN A 6 5.65 -86.43 -10.52
N SER A 7 5.16 -85.54 -9.64
CA SER A 7 4.58 -84.29 -10.12
C SER A 7 4.78 -83.12 -9.14
N ARG A 8 5.40 -82.06 -9.71
CA ARG A 8 5.12 -80.63 -9.46
C ARG A 8 5.80 -79.93 -8.28
N LYS A 9 7.11 -79.73 -8.44
CA LYS A 9 7.87 -78.58 -7.88
C LYS A 9 7.54 -77.26 -8.62
N PHE A 10 6.30 -76.77 -8.58
CA PHE A 10 5.93 -75.52 -9.28
C PHE A 10 4.97 -74.58 -8.53
N LEU A 11 4.80 -74.74 -7.21
CA LEU A 11 3.83 -73.93 -6.45
C LEU A 11 4.35 -72.71 -5.67
N PRO A 12 5.65 -72.48 -5.37
CA PRO A 12 6.03 -71.31 -4.56
C PRO A 12 6.27 -70.02 -5.38
N ILE A 13 6.39 -70.09 -6.72
CA ILE A 13 6.76 -68.92 -7.55
C ILE A 13 5.56 -68.01 -7.87
N LEU A 14 4.33 -68.52 -7.84
CA LEU A 14 3.12 -67.76 -8.20
C LEU A 14 2.53 -66.92 -7.05
N ILE A 15 2.93 -67.17 -5.80
CA ILE A 15 2.42 -66.43 -4.62
C ILE A 15 3.31 -65.20 -4.33
N LEU A 16 4.60 -65.25 -4.66
CA LEU A 16 5.53 -64.13 -4.49
C LEU A 16 5.30 -62.98 -5.50
N SER A 17 4.78 -63.25 -6.70
CA SER A 17 4.45 -62.20 -7.67
C SER A 17 3.17 -61.42 -7.33
N PHE A 18 2.23 -62.04 -6.62
CA PHE A 18 0.97 -61.38 -6.22
C PHE A 18 1.15 -60.42 -5.03
N LEU A 19 2.11 -60.71 -4.13
CA LEU A 19 2.43 -59.84 -2.98
C LEU A 19 3.12 -58.52 -3.41
N LEU A 20 3.94 -58.53 -4.47
CA LEU A 20 4.54 -57.32 -5.03
C LEU A 20 3.52 -56.38 -5.71
N LEU A 21 2.44 -56.91 -6.29
CA LEU A 21 1.37 -56.13 -6.90
C LEU A 21 0.45 -55.44 -5.87
N LEU A 22 0.32 -56.00 -4.66
CA LEU A 22 -0.46 -55.40 -3.58
C LEU A 22 0.31 -54.27 -2.86
N ALA A 23 1.62 -54.41 -2.68
CA ALA A 23 2.46 -53.34 -2.11
C ALA A 23 2.51 -52.09 -3.00
N GLY A 24 2.49 -52.26 -4.33
CA GLY A 24 2.51 -51.13 -5.28
C GLY A 24 1.26 -50.25 -5.24
N LYS A 25 0.06 -50.81 -4.95
CA LYS A 25 -1.19 -50.04 -4.94
C LYS A 25 -1.36 -49.17 -3.68
N ILE A 26 -0.81 -49.60 -2.55
CA ILE A 26 -0.89 -48.85 -1.28
C ILE A 26 0.03 -47.62 -1.34
N GLY A 27 1.22 -47.75 -1.93
CA GLY A 27 2.13 -46.62 -2.16
C GLY A 27 1.54 -45.54 -3.04
N VAL A 28 0.84 -45.92 -4.13
CA VAL A 28 0.20 -44.98 -5.06
C VAL A 28 -0.95 -44.19 -4.40
N LEU A 29 -1.77 -44.84 -3.57
CA LEU A 29 -2.85 -44.15 -2.83
C LEU A 29 -2.32 -43.21 -1.73
N ALA A 30 -1.23 -43.59 -1.05
CA ALA A 30 -0.61 -42.72 -0.05
C ALA A 30 0.03 -41.47 -0.69
N LEU A 31 0.66 -41.63 -1.86
CA LEU A 31 1.22 -40.53 -2.66
C LEU A 31 0.13 -39.57 -3.14
N SER A 32 -0.99 -40.07 -3.68
CA SER A 32 -2.08 -39.21 -4.17
C SER A 32 -2.75 -38.43 -3.03
N VAL A 33 -2.96 -39.04 -1.86
CA VAL A 33 -3.52 -38.36 -0.69
C VAL A 33 -2.55 -37.30 -0.12
N GLN A 34 -1.23 -37.53 -0.24
CA GLN A 34 -0.23 -36.55 0.17
C GLN A 34 -0.14 -35.37 -0.80
N GLU A 35 -0.25 -35.64 -2.10
CA GLU A 35 -0.26 -34.62 -3.17
C GLU A 35 -1.51 -33.73 -3.07
N ASP A 36 -2.70 -34.30 -2.88
CA ASP A 36 -3.94 -33.55 -2.66
C ASP A 36 -3.85 -32.61 -1.44
N ARG A 37 -3.24 -33.08 -0.33
CA ARG A 37 -3.06 -32.25 0.87
C ARG A 37 -2.09 -31.09 0.66
N LEU A 38 -1.04 -31.29 -0.15
CA LEU A 38 -0.10 -30.23 -0.51
C LEU A 38 -0.78 -29.20 -1.41
N GLN A 39 -1.52 -29.65 -2.43
CA GLN A 39 -2.28 -28.77 -3.32
C GLN A 39 -3.28 -27.89 -2.57
N VAL A 40 -4.10 -28.49 -1.68
CA VAL A 40 -5.07 -27.72 -0.86
C VAL A 40 -4.36 -26.72 0.06
N ARG A 41 -3.16 -27.04 0.56
CA ARG A 41 -2.38 -26.13 1.41
C ARG A 41 -1.81 -24.96 0.61
N GLU A 42 -1.34 -25.21 -0.61
CA GLU A 42 -0.84 -24.18 -1.52
C GLU A 42 -1.97 -23.26 -1.97
N GLU A 43 -3.11 -23.81 -2.37
CA GLU A 43 -4.30 -23.04 -2.75
C GLU A 43 -4.78 -22.13 -1.61
N MET A 44 -4.84 -22.64 -0.37
CA MET A 44 -5.18 -21.81 0.80
C MET A 44 -4.15 -20.70 1.07
N ARG A 45 -2.86 -20.97 0.84
CA ARG A 45 -1.79 -19.95 0.99
C ARG A 45 -1.95 -18.86 -0.06
N ASP A 46 -2.16 -19.25 -1.30
CA ASP A 46 -2.26 -18.35 -2.45
C ASP A 46 -3.53 -17.50 -2.37
N ASN A 47 -4.65 -18.07 -1.90
CA ASN A 47 -5.86 -17.31 -1.62
C ASN A 47 -5.66 -16.26 -0.50
N ARG A 48 -4.96 -16.62 0.59
CA ARG A 48 -4.64 -15.65 1.67
C ARG A 48 -3.77 -14.50 1.17
N CYS A 49 -2.80 -14.82 0.34
CA CYS A 49 -1.95 -13.88 -0.36
C CYS A 49 -2.75 -12.90 -1.21
N GLU A 50 -3.65 -13.42 -2.05
CA GLU A 50 -4.51 -12.63 -2.91
C GLU A 50 -5.39 -11.68 -2.08
N ILE A 51 -6.03 -12.20 -1.03
CA ILE A 51 -6.84 -11.38 -0.10
C ILE A 51 -6.01 -10.24 0.51
N LEU A 52 -4.77 -10.52 0.92
CA LEU A 52 -3.89 -9.50 1.50
C LEU A 52 -3.48 -8.44 0.47
N ASN A 53 -3.10 -8.86 -0.74
CA ASN A 53 -2.77 -7.96 -1.85
C ASN A 53 -3.98 -7.07 -2.20
N ASN A 54 -5.18 -7.65 -2.29
CA ASN A 54 -6.41 -6.91 -2.54
C ASN A 54 -6.71 -5.87 -1.45
N ARG A 55 -6.42 -6.19 -0.18
CA ARG A 55 -6.55 -5.23 0.93
C ARG A 55 -5.54 -4.09 0.83
N ILE A 56 -4.29 -4.37 0.44
CA ILE A 56 -3.27 -3.35 0.20
C ILE A 56 -3.72 -2.43 -0.94
N ASP A 57 -4.19 -3.00 -2.05
CA ASP A 57 -4.65 -2.23 -3.21
C ASP A 57 -5.86 -1.35 -2.87
N ALA A 58 -6.86 -1.90 -2.16
CA ALA A 58 -8.00 -1.11 -1.68
C ALA A 58 -7.56 0.05 -0.76
N ARG A 59 -6.52 -0.17 0.06
CA ARG A 59 -5.99 0.87 0.94
C ARG A 59 -5.26 1.95 0.15
N ILE A 60 -4.45 1.59 -0.84
CA ILE A 60 -3.77 2.53 -1.74
C ILE A 60 -4.81 3.37 -2.49
N GLN A 61 -5.86 2.75 -3.04
CA GLN A 61 -6.92 3.47 -3.74
C GLN A 61 -7.61 4.52 -2.87
N LEU A 62 -7.89 4.19 -1.60
CA LEU A 62 -8.44 5.16 -0.66
C LEU A 62 -7.48 6.35 -0.41
N PHE A 63 -6.18 6.10 -0.35
CA PHE A 63 -5.18 7.16 -0.21
C PHE A 63 -5.07 8.04 -1.45
N GLU A 64 -5.16 7.47 -2.65
CA GLU A 64 -5.19 8.25 -3.90
C GLU A 64 -6.43 9.14 -3.98
N GLN A 65 -7.61 8.64 -3.60
CA GLN A 65 -8.83 9.44 -3.53
C GLN A 65 -8.69 10.60 -2.54
N ASN A 66 -8.12 10.34 -1.35
CA ASN A 66 -7.88 11.38 -0.35
C ASN A 66 -6.84 12.39 -0.80
N LYS A 67 -5.78 11.97 -1.52
CA LYS A 67 -4.79 12.86 -2.11
C LYS A 67 -5.45 13.82 -3.10
N GLU A 68 -6.30 13.32 -3.99
CA GLU A 68 -7.00 14.17 -4.96
C GLU A 68 -7.91 15.19 -4.26
N PHE A 69 -8.61 14.77 -3.20
CA PHE A 69 -9.37 15.69 -2.36
C PHE A 69 -8.50 16.82 -1.76
N HIS A 70 -7.36 16.46 -1.16
CA HIS A 70 -6.44 17.45 -0.57
C HIS A 70 -5.79 18.37 -1.64
N LYS A 71 -5.44 17.82 -2.80
CA LYS A 71 -4.91 18.58 -3.93
C LYS A 71 -5.89 19.68 -4.37
N ASN A 72 -7.15 19.34 -4.58
CA ASN A 72 -8.18 20.31 -4.96
C ASN A 72 -8.35 21.41 -3.90
N ILE A 73 -8.28 21.07 -2.62
CA ILE A 73 -8.30 22.06 -1.53
C ILE A 73 -7.09 23.00 -1.63
N TYR A 74 -5.89 22.45 -1.74
CA TYR A 74 -4.65 23.23 -1.74
C TYR A 74 -4.52 24.13 -2.98
N GLU A 75 -4.93 23.66 -4.15
CA GLU A 75 -5.04 24.47 -5.35
C GLU A 75 -6.00 25.66 -5.15
N ALA A 76 -7.15 25.43 -4.51
CA ALA A 76 -8.09 26.50 -4.19
C ALA A 76 -7.53 27.49 -3.15
N LEU A 77 -6.75 27.03 -2.17
CA LEU A 77 -6.10 27.90 -1.18
C LEU A 77 -5.03 28.78 -1.85
N VAL A 78 -4.14 28.18 -2.63
CA VAL A 78 -3.09 28.87 -3.41
C VAL A 78 -3.73 29.88 -4.37
N GLY A 79 -4.80 29.49 -5.07
CA GLY A 79 -5.54 30.38 -5.96
C GLY A 79 -6.12 31.61 -5.24
N LYS A 80 -6.70 31.44 -4.04
CA LYS A 80 -7.21 32.56 -3.25
C LYS A 80 -6.12 33.56 -2.87
N VAL A 81 -4.97 33.06 -2.42
CA VAL A 81 -3.83 33.89 -2.02
C VAL A 81 -3.29 34.65 -3.22
N ARG A 82 -3.05 33.95 -4.35
CA ARG A 82 -2.56 34.55 -5.60
C ARG A 82 -3.51 35.65 -6.10
N ASN A 83 -4.81 35.38 -6.13
CA ASN A 83 -5.80 36.36 -6.59
C ASN A 83 -5.80 37.63 -5.72
N LEU A 84 -5.58 37.51 -4.41
CA LEU A 84 -5.48 38.68 -3.53
C LEU A 84 -4.20 39.47 -3.81
N ILE A 85 -3.06 38.81 -3.98
CA ILE A 85 -1.80 39.46 -4.35
C ILE A 85 -1.96 40.22 -5.66
N ASP A 86 -2.54 39.58 -6.70
CA ASP A 86 -2.76 40.21 -8.01
C ASP A 86 -3.68 41.43 -7.91
N TRP A 87 -4.70 41.35 -7.07
CA TRP A 87 -5.62 42.46 -6.83
C TRP A 87 -4.94 43.63 -6.08
N LEU A 88 -4.11 43.34 -5.07
CA LEU A 88 -3.35 44.34 -4.32
C LEU A 88 -2.32 45.04 -5.23
N ASN A 89 -1.60 44.28 -6.05
CA ASN A 89 -0.63 44.82 -7.01
C ASN A 89 -1.31 45.78 -8.01
N LYS A 90 -2.53 45.48 -8.47
CA LYS A 90 -3.32 46.39 -9.34
C LYS A 90 -3.77 47.67 -8.64
N LYS A 91 -3.64 47.75 -7.32
CA LYS A 91 -3.95 48.91 -6.49
C LYS A 91 -2.68 49.61 -5.98
N ASP A 92 -1.51 49.23 -6.50
CA ASP A 92 -0.21 49.73 -6.07
C ASP A 92 0.05 49.53 -4.57
N LEU A 93 -0.55 48.48 -3.98
CA LEU A 93 -0.36 48.11 -2.57
C LEU A 93 0.71 47.02 -2.43
N VAL A 94 1.55 47.17 -1.41
CA VAL A 94 2.62 46.23 -1.10
C VAL A 94 2.06 44.96 -0.47
N ALA A 95 2.31 43.80 -1.10
CA ALA A 95 1.84 42.48 -0.66
C ALA A 95 2.99 41.51 -0.33
N GLU A 96 4.18 42.02 0.02
CA GLU A 96 5.41 41.23 0.22
C GLU A 96 5.24 40.05 1.18
N LYS A 97 4.61 40.27 2.35
CA LYS A 97 4.36 39.19 3.31
C LYS A 97 3.52 38.06 2.71
N LEU A 98 2.46 38.42 2.00
CA LEU A 98 1.56 37.44 1.38
C LEU A 98 2.24 36.69 0.22
N GLN A 99 3.18 37.33 -0.48
CA GLN A 99 4.02 36.67 -1.49
C GLN A 99 4.97 35.65 -0.85
N LEU A 100 5.61 35.99 0.27
CA LEU A 100 6.45 35.06 1.02
C LEU A 100 5.64 33.88 1.56
N ASP A 101 4.47 34.15 2.13
CA ASP A 101 3.52 33.14 2.60
C ASP A 101 3.10 32.18 1.48
N LEU A 102 2.86 32.71 0.28
CA LEU A 102 2.51 31.89 -0.89
C LEU A 102 3.67 30.95 -1.28
N ILE A 103 4.91 31.41 -1.22
CA ILE A 103 6.09 30.57 -1.50
C ILE A 103 6.17 29.45 -0.46
N ILE A 104 6.13 29.79 0.83
CA ILE A 104 6.18 28.81 1.93
C ILE A 104 5.05 27.80 1.81
N LEU A 105 3.83 28.25 1.52
CA LEU A 105 2.68 27.35 1.34
C LEU A 105 2.91 26.35 0.19
N ASN A 106 3.45 26.79 -0.94
CA ASN A 106 3.75 25.91 -2.07
C ASN A 106 4.87 24.91 -1.75
N ASP A 107 5.89 25.34 -1.00
CA ASP A 107 6.98 24.45 -0.57
C ASP A 107 6.45 23.36 0.37
N MET A 108 5.60 23.72 1.34
CA MET A 108 4.95 22.76 2.23
C MET A 108 4.07 21.76 1.46
N ILE A 109 3.30 22.23 0.48
CA ILE A 109 2.48 21.38 -0.40
C ILE A 109 3.37 20.42 -1.21
N THR A 110 4.47 20.91 -1.77
CA THR A 110 5.40 20.10 -2.56
C THR A 110 6.00 18.98 -1.70
N LYS A 111 6.54 19.33 -0.53
CA LYS A 111 7.07 18.36 0.43
C LYS A 111 6.03 17.32 0.85
N THR A 112 4.80 17.74 1.12
CA THR A 112 3.68 16.84 1.46
C THR A 112 3.46 15.77 0.38
N TRP A 113 3.61 16.13 -0.90
CA TRP A 113 3.44 15.18 -2.01
C TRP A 113 4.63 14.25 -2.23
N GLU A 114 5.84 14.70 -1.92
CA GLU A 114 7.02 13.86 -1.85
C GLU A 114 6.89 12.82 -0.73
N ASP A 115 6.46 13.27 0.46
CA ASP A 115 6.23 12.41 1.62
C ASP A 115 5.09 11.41 1.38
N TYR A 116 4.02 11.81 0.68
CA TYR A 116 2.97 10.92 0.19
C TYR A 116 3.52 9.85 -0.76
N SER A 117 4.31 10.27 -1.76
CA SER A 117 4.84 9.36 -2.78
C SER A 117 5.77 8.32 -2.16
N SER A 118 6.56 8.74 -1.17
CA SER A 118 7.40 7.86 -0.36
C SER A 118 6.56 6.86 0.43
N PHE A 119 5.46 7.29 1.05
CA PHE A 119 4.53 6.39 1.74
C PHE A 119 3.92 5.35 0.78
N ILE A 120 3.43 5.77 -0.39
CA ILE A 120 2.84 4.86 -1.38
C ILE A 120 3.87 3.85 -1.90
N SER A 121 5.10 4.28 -2.16
CA SER A 121 6.16 3.37 -2.57
C SER A 121 6.44 2.30 -1.50
N LEU A 122 6.52 2.69 -0.23
CA LEU A 122 6.76 1.77 0.88
C LEU A 122 5.62 0.77 1.09
N ILE A 123 4.36 1.21 1.00
CA ILE A 123 3.22 0.28 1.14
C ILE A 123 3.11 -0.66 -0.07
N MET A 124 3.45 -0.20 -1.28
CA MET A 124 3.53 -1.07 -2.46
C MET A 124 4.63 -2.13 -2.33
N ASP A 125 5.79 -1.77 -1.79
CA ASP A 125 6.90 -2.72 -1.57
C ASP A 125 6.50 -3.88 -0.64
N THR A 126 5.52 -3.67 0.26
CA THR A 126 5.02 -4.76 1.12
C THR A 126 4.44 -5.94 0.33
N LYS A 127 3.92 -5.70 -0.90
CA LYS A 127 3.37 -6.75 -1.78
C LYS A 127 4.42 -7.79 -2.17
N ASN A 128 5.71 -7.43 -2.16
CA ASN A 128 6.81 -8.35 -2.46
C ASN A 128 7.01 -9.41 -1.36
N TYR A 129 6.38 -9.22 -0.20
CA TYR A 129 6.56 -10.05 1.00
C TYR A 129 5.22 -10.61 1.53
N THR A 130 4.13 -10.50 0.75
CA THR A 130 2.83 -11.04 1.17
C THR A 130 2.76 -12.57 1.03
N CYS A 131 3.66 -13.16 0.23
CA CYS A 131 3.67 -14.57 -0.11
C CYS A 131 5.02 -15.24 0.14
N GLY A 132 4.98 -16.46 0.67
CA GLY A 132 6.16 -17.27 0.99
C GLY A 132 6.66 -17.10 2.43
N GLU A 133 7.85 -17.63 2.71
CA GLU A 133 8.47 -17.52 4.04
C GLU A 133 9.21 -16.19 4.18
N SER A 134 8.49 -15.09 4.22
CA SER A 134 9.08 -13.75 4.25
C SER A 134 9.65 -13.35 5.62
N GLN A 135 10.04 -14.31 6.49
CA GLN A 135 10.72 -14.16 7.80
C GLN A 135 10.52 -12.83 8.57
N GLY A 136 9.31 -12.27 8.62
CA GLY A 136 9.02 -10.97 9.27
C GLY A 136 9.22 -9.71 8.42
N GLN A 137 9.83 -9.81 7.22
CA GLN A 137 10.08 -8.70 6.30
C GLN A 137 8.82 -7.92 5.94
N PHE A 138 7.67 -8.60 5.75
CA PHE A 138 6.39 -7.93 5.52
C PHE A 138 6.07 -6.93 6.64
N ARG A 139 6.24 -7.36 7.89
CA ARG A 139 5.96 -6.53 9.07
C ARG A 139 6.90 -5.33 9.12
N ASP A 140 8.18 -5.53 8.89
CA ASP A 140 9.17 -4.45 8.94
C ASP A 140 8.91 -3.41 7.85
N LYS A 141 8.61 -3.85 6.63
CA LYS A 141 8.24 -2.96 5.51
C LYS A 141 6.95 -2.21 5.78
N LEU A 142 5.95 -2.88 6.36
CA LEU A 142 4.71 -2.23 6.77
C LEU A 142 4.93 -1.18 7.86
N LEU A 143 5.79 -1.44 8.85
CA LEU A 143 6.11 -0.47 9.90
C LEU A 143 6.79 0.78 9.32
N ASN A 144 7.70 0.60 8.36
CA ASN A 144 8.32 1.73 7.65
C ASN A 144 7.28 2.57 6.88
N ALA A 145 6.36 1.91 6.17
CA ALA A 145 5.26 2.60 5.50
C ALA A 145 4.37 3.38 6.50
N LEU A 146 4.07 2.78 7.66
CA LEU A 146 3.27 3.45 8.69
C LEU A 146 3.98 4.65 9.32
N GLU A 147 5.30 4.63 9.44
CA GLU A 147 6.06 5.79 9.91
C GLU A 147 6.00 6.93 8.89
N GLN A 148 6.22 6.62 7.61
CA GLN A 148 6.11 7.63 6.54
C GLN A 148 4.68 8.19 6.41
N LEU A 149 3.66 7.38 6.70
CA LEU A 149 2.28 7.85 6.77
C LEU A 149 2.07 8.90 7.87
N LYS A 150 2.76 8.79 9.01
CA LYS A 150 2.68 9.79 10.08
C LYS A 150 3.31 11.10 9.63
N VAL A 151 4.44 11.05 8.93
CA VAL A 151 5.09 12.22 8.33
C VAL A 151 4.11 12.95 7.41
N TYR A 152 3.58 12.25 6.39
CA TYR A 152 2.59 12.81 5.47
C TYR A 152 1.38 13.44 6.19
N LYS A 153 0.82 12.76 7.20
CA LYS A 153 -0.31 13.29 7.98
C LYS A 153 0.06 14.55 8.78
N THR A 154 1.30 14.64 9.24
CA THR A 154 1.80 15.81 9.95
C THR A 154 1.93 16.97 8.98
N ASP A 155 2.46 16.76 7.77
CA ASP A 155 2.55 17.83 6.77
C ASP A 155 1.17 18.39 6.38
N LEU A 156 0.15 17.53 6.23
CA LEU A 156 -1.24 17.96 5.98
C LEU A 156 -1.76 18.88 7.10
N GLN A 157 -1.43 18.56 8.34
CA GLN A 157 -1.82 19.34 9.51
C GLN A 157 -1.05 20.66 9.58
N ASP A 158 0.24 20.64 9.27
CA ASP A 158 1.10 21.82 9.26
C ASP A 158 0.65 22.82 8.20
N ILE A 159 0.29 22.36 6.99
CA ILE A 159 -0.33 23.22 5.96
C ILE A 159 -1.59 23.89 6.49
N ARG A 160 -2.46 23.13 7.16
CA ARG A 160 -3.72 23.67 7.71
C ARG A 160 -3.43 24.73 8.78
N VAL A 161 -2.47 24.48 9.66
CA VAL A 161 -2.08 25.38 10.74
C VAL A 161 -1.46 26.65 10.16
N PHE A 162 -0.49 26.52 9.24
CA PHE A 162 0.17 27.64 8.58
C PHE A 162 -0.84 28.51 7.83
N TYR A 163 -1.71 27.90 7.02
CA TYR A 163 -2.73 28.66 6.30
C TYR A 163 -3.67 29.41 7.24
N LYS A 164 -4.12 28.76 8.32
CA LYS A 164 -5.08 29.36 9.25
C LYS A 164 -4.47 30.50 10.06
N ASN A 165 -3.27 30.29 10.58
CA ASN A 165 -2.69 31.16 11.62
C ASN A 165 -1.75 32.21 11.05
N THR A 166 -1.24 32.02 9.84
CA THR A 166 -0.32 32.96 9.17
C THR A 166 -1.04 33.59 7.98
N VAL A 167 -1.23 32.81 6.91
CA VAL A 167 -1.76 33.31 5.64
C VAL A 167 -3.09 34.05 5.82
N LYS A 168 -4.03 33.46 6.57
CA LYS A 168 -5.35 34.06 6.77
C LYS A 168 -5.32 35.37 7.56
N GLU A 169 -4.43 35.48 8.54
CA GLU A 169 -4.29 36.73 9.32
C GLU A 169 -3.61 37.80 8.47
N ASP A 170 -2.57 37.47 7.70
CA ASP A 170 -1.93 38.40 6.78
C ASP A 170 -2.89 38.90 5.69
N MET A 171 -3.74 38.02 5.14
CA MET A 171 -4.82 38.41 4.21
C MET A 171 -5.82 39.38 4.86
N LYS A 172 -6.14 39.18 6.15
CA LYS A 172 -7.08 40.02 6.89
C LYS A 172 -6.47 41.39 7.18
N ASP A 173 -5.22 41.43 7.62
CA ASP A 173 -4.50 42.67 7.90
C ASP A 173 -4.39 43.55 6.65
N LEU A 174 -4.09 42.96 5.49
CA LEU A 174 -4.05 43.69 4.21
C LEU A 174 -5.41 44.26 3.82
N ARG A 175 -6.49 43.49 4.04
CA ARG A 175 -7.85 43.97 3.80
C ARG A 175 -8.21 45.13 4.72
N ASP A 176 -7.83 45.05 5.99
CA ASP A 176 -8.13 46.08 6.98
C ASP A 176 -7.33 47.36 6.71
N GLN A 177 -6.07 47.25 6.26
CA GLN A 177 -5.26 48.37 5.77
C GLN A 177 -5.91 49.07 4.56
N TYR A 178 -6.34 48.31 3.56
CA TYR A 178 -7.04 48.88 2.40
C TYR A 178 -8.33 49.62 2.78
N ASN A 179 -9.12 49.06 3.70
CA ASN A 179 -10.36 49.69 4.13
C ASN A 179 -10.12 51.03 4.83
N LYS A 180 -9.03 51.16 5.61
CA LYS A 180 -8.64 52.42 6.24
C LYS A 180 -8.23 53.46 5.20
N LEU A 181 -7.39 53.08 4.23
CA LEU A 181 -6.96 53.96 3.14
C LEU A 181 -8.13 54.49 2.29
N LYS A 182 -9.24 53.76 2.21
CA LYS A 182 -10.44 54.19 1.48
C LYS A 182 -11.31 55.19 2.27
N GLN A 183 -11.18 55.22 3.60
CA GLN A 183 -11.98 56.07 4.49
C GLN A 183 -11.35 57.44 4.75
N GLU A 184 -10.07 57.60 4.40
CA GLU A 184 -9.31 58.86 4.39
C GLU A 184 -9.43 59.56 3.03
#